data_AF-A0A0J1CR74-F1
#
_entry.id   AF-A0A0J1CR74-F1
#
_cell.length_a   1.000
_cell.length_b   1.000
_cell.length_c   1.000
_cell.angle_alpha   90.00
_cell.angle_beta   90.00
_cell.angle_gamma   90.00
#
_symmetry.space_group_name_H-M   'P 1'
#
loop_
_entity.id
_entity.type
_entity.pdbx_description
1 polymer ?
#
loop_
_entity_poly.entity_id
_entity_poly.type
_entity_poly.pdbx_seq_one_letter_code
_entity_poly.pdbx_strand_id
1 'polypeptide(L)'
;MAAASYGHATFFLLSQSHAGEVRGAAVPVTSIPAHRSLTAVMTERAVVTAGLAAADIRRCVRDCPAFRIRRVSLAARLDALNAEAGEVRRLQGLEDGNAERRDATRSDPVTARLAILCGVTSSKLDLFAGLAFAAVLEGVSCLLWCIALLPIAQTAPVAAGNEAVVLVTPDPPLSALSVTEQETEVTQLARDIAAGLVRPTVSGIRRYLSCSQAKAAALRRQIVNSSL
;
A
#
# COMPACT_ATOMS: atom_id res chain seq x y z
N MET A 1 -11.08 -10.46 -5.52
CA MET A 1 -10.89 -10.57 -4.06
C MET A 1 -9.44 -10.86 -3.68
N ALA A 2 -8.89 -12.08 -3.92
CA ALA A 2 -7.54 -12.45 -3.44
C ALA A 2 -6.40 -11.52 -3.91
N ALA A 3 -6.37 -11.12 -5.19
CA ALA A 3 -5.33 -10.24 -5.72
C ALA A 3 -5.32 -8.82 -5.08
N ALA A 4 -6.49 -8.27 -4.75
CA ALA A 4 -6.61 -6.97 -4.08
C ALA A 4 -6.14 -7.05 -2.63
N SER A 5 -6.55 -8.11 -1.91
CA SER A 5 -6.11 -8.34 -0.52
C SER A 5 -4.60 -8.51 -0.39
N TYR A 6 -3.97 -9.19 -1.36
CA TYR A 6 -2.51 -9.33 -1.42
C TYR A 6 -1.82 -7.98 -1.63
N GLY A 7 -2.36 -7.14 -2.51
CA GLY A 7 -1.85 -5.78 -2.74
C GLY A 7 -1.90 -4.91 -1.47
N HIS A 8 -3.02 -4.93 -0.74
CA HIS A 8 -3.16 -4.18 0.51
C HIS A 8 -2.21 -4.67 1.63
N ALA A 9 -2.10 -5.98 1.82
CA ALA A 9 -1.17 -6.55 2.80
C ALA A 9 0.28 -6.19 2.44
N THR A 10 0.65 -6.31 1.17
CA THR A 10 1.99 -5.96 0.68
C THR A 10 2.29 -4.47 0.90
N PHE A 11 1.36 -3.58 0.56
CA PHE A 11 1.52 -2.14 0.79
C PHE A 11 1.74 -1.81 2.27
N PHE A 12 0.99 -2.43 3.18
CA PHE A 12 1.17 -2.23 4.62
C PHE A 12 2.54 -2.72 5.11
N LEU A 13 2.98 -3.90 4.66
CA LEU A 13 4.29 -4.42 5.04
C LEU A 13 5.44 -3.55 4.52
N LEU A 14 5.34 -3.05 3.28
CA LEU A 14 6.33 -2.12 2.73
C LEU A 14 6.30 -0.76 3.42
N SER A 15 5.12 -0.25 3.80
CA SER A 15 5.05 1.04 4.51
C SER A 15 5.63 0.93 5.93
N GLN A 16 5.39 -0.19 6.63
CA GLN A 16 6.01 -0.48 7.93
C GLN A 16 7.52 -0.65 7.82
N SER A 17 8.03 -1.36 6.80
CA SER A 17 9.46 -1.53 6.61
C SER A 17 10.16 -0.21 6.31
N HIS A 18 9.56 0.63 5.47
CA HIS A 18 10.08 1.96 5.17
C HIS A 18 10.05 2.89 6.38
N ALA A 19 8.96 2.89 7.15
CA ALA A 19 8.89 3.64 8.40
C ALA A 19 9.97 3.16 9.40
N GLY A 20 10.26 1.86 9.43
CA GLY A 20 11.38 1.31 10.20
C GLY A 20 12.74 1.82 9.72
N GLU A 21 12.97 1.90 8.42
CA GLU A 21 14.21 2.45 7.84
C GLU A 21 14.43 3.91 8.22
N VAL A 22 13.38 4.73 8.14
CA VAL A 22 13.45 6.15 8.52
C VAL A 22 13.81 6.30 10.01
N ARG A 23 13.21 5.48 10.88
CA ARG A 23 13.54 5.46 12.32
C ARG A 23 14.98 5.01 12.57
N GLY A 24 15.43 3.96 11.88
CA GLY A 24 16.80 3.45 11.99
C GLY A 24 17.85 4.43 11.51
N ALA A 25 17.56 5.19 10.45
CA ALA A 25 18.45 6.23 9.91
C ALA A 25 18.61 7.43 10.84
N ALA A 26 17.61 7.72 11.68
CA ALA A 26 17.66 8.81 12.65
C ALA A 26 18.50 8.49 13.91
N VAL A 27 18.95 7.24 14.08
CA VAL A 27 19.75 6.84 15.25
C VAL A 27 21.17 7.39 15.13
N PRO A 28 21.64 8.23 16.07
CA PRO A 28 23.00 8.71 16.08
C PRO A 28 23.96 7.56 16.39
N VAL A 29 25.00 7.44 15.58
CA VAL A 29 25.98 6.35 15.68
C VAL A 29 27.27 6.93 16.21
N THR A 30 27.82 6.32 17.25
CA THR A 30 29.15 6.67 17.72
C THR A 30 30.15 6.35 16.62
N SER A 31 30.85 7.36 16.10
CA SER A 31 31.86 7.18 15.06
C SER A 31 33.00 6.33 15.62
N ILE A 32 33.23 5.18 15.00
CA ILE A 32 34.32 4.28 15.36
C ILE A 32 35.49 4.56 14.43
N PRO A 33 36.70 4.84 14.96
CA PRO A 33 37.87 5.08 14.13
C PRO A 33 38.18 3.83 13.32
N ALA A 34 38.68 4.02 12.09
CA ALA A 34 39.08 2.91 11.23
C ALA A 34 40.12 2.05 11.95
N HIS A 35 39.82 0.76 12.12
CA HIS A 35 40.71 -0.20 12.75
C HIS A 35 41.01 -1.38 11.82
N ARG A 36 42.12 -2.07 12.09
CA ARG A 36 42.50 -3.28 11.37
C ARG A 36 41.50 -4.41 11.68
N SER A 37 41.35 -5.35 10.74
CA SER A 37 40.52 -6.53 10.98
C SER A 37 41.16 -7.45 12.02
N LEU A 38 40.33 -8.04 12.89
CA LEU A 38 40.79 -8.98 13.91
C LEU A 38 41.55 -10.18 13.29
N THR A 39 41.13 -10.63 12.11
CA THR A 39 41.78 -11.72 11.37
C THR A 39 43.20 -11.40 10.94
N ALA A 40 43.47 -10.15 10.53
CA ALA A 40 44.81 -9.72 10.16
C ALA A 40 45.73 -9.65 11.39
N VAL A 41 45.22 -9.12 12.52
CA VAL A 41 45.97 -9.08 13.80
C VAL A 41 46.28 -10.49 14.32
N MET A 42 45.30 -11.41 14.26
CA MET A 42 45.51 -12.80 14.69
C MET A 42 46.47 -13.56 13.79
N THR A 43 46.46 -13.31 12.48
CA THR A 43 47.42 -13.91 11.54
C THR A 43 48.85 -13.47 11.87
N GLU A 44 49.06 -12.18 12.11
CA GLU A 44 50.40 -11.67 12.47
C GLU A 44 50.85 -12.18 13.84
N ARG A 45 49.92 -12.25 14.80
CA ARG A 45 50.17 -12.85 16.12
C ARG A 45 50.63 -14.30 16.00
N ALA A 46 50.00 -15.10 15.13
CA ALA A 46 50.39 -16.49 14.92
C ALA A 46 51.83 -16.61 14.40
N VAL A 47 52.22 -15.75 13.45
CA VAL A 47 53.59 -15.71 12.90
C VAL A 47 54.62 -15.32 13.98
N VAL A 48 54.34 -14.28 14.78
CA VAL A 48 55.26 -13.84 15.85
C VAL A 48 55.36 -14.90 16.95
N THR A 49 54.25 -15.54 17.31
CA THR A 49 54.23 -16.61 18.33
C THR A 49 55.03 -17.82 17.85
N ALA A 50 54.89 -18.24 16.59
CA ALA A 50 55.69 -19.31 16.01
C ALA A 50 57.19 -18.95 15.98
N GLY A 51 57.52 -17.70 15.66
CA GLY A 51 58.90 -17.19 15.70
C GLY A 51 59.51 -17.19 17.11
N LEU A 52 58.72 -16.82 18.13
CA LEU A 52 59.14 -16.87 19.53
C LEU A 52 59.36 -18.32 19.98
N ALA A 53 58.43 -19.23 19.67
CA ALA A 53 58.57 -20.66 19.98
C ALA A 53 59.82 -21.28 19.32
N ALA A 54 60.10 -20.92 18.07
CA ALA A 54 61.30 -21.36 17.36
C ALA A 54 62.61 -20.78 17.94
N ALA A 55 62.54 -19.62 18.59
CA ALA A 55 63.67 -19.02 19.31
C ALA A 55 63.87 -19.65 20.69
N ASP A 56 62.81 -20.14 21.32
CA ASP A 56 62.84 -20.80 22.63
C ASP A 56 63.50 -22.18 22.60
N ILE A 57 63.31 -22.94 21.51
CA ILE A 57 63.88 -24.29 21.34
C ILE A 57 65.42 -24.25 21.23
N ARG A 58 65.99 -23.17 20.70
CA ARG A 58 67.44 -23.07 20.47
C ARG A 58 68.15 -22.69 21.77
N ARG A 59 68.82 -23.66 22.41
CA ARG A 59 69.75 -23.39 23.51
C ARG A 59 70.96 -22.62 22.98
N CYS A 60 71.37 -21.58 23.72
CA CYS A 60 72.50 -20.76 23.32
C CYS A 60 73.82 -21.52 23.51
N VAL A 61 74.60 -21.66 22.43
CA VAL A 61 75.96 -22.23 22.45
C VAL A 61 77.02 -21.16 22.08
N ARG A 62 76.66 -20.16 21.25
CA ARG A 62 77.44 -18.95 20.94
C ARG A 62 76.50 -17.74 20.71
N ASP A 63 76.95 -16.53 21.03
CA ASP A 63 76.24 -15.23 20.89
C ASP A 63 74.88 -15.10 21.61
N CYS A 64 74.85 -15.50 22.88
CA CYS A 64 73.68 -15.38 23.76
C CYS A 64 73.07 -13.97 23.90
N PRO A 65 73.84 -12.86 23.91
CA PRO A 65 73.23 -11.54 23.99
C PRO A 65 72.35 -11.23 22.76
N ALA A 66 72.79 -11.56 21.54
CA ALA A 66 72.02 -11.32 20.32
C ALA A 66 70.72 -12.16 20.28
N PHE A 67 70.80 -13.43 20.66
CA PHE A 67 69.61 -14.30 20.78
C PHE A 67 68.64 -13.81 21.86
N ARG A 68 69.15 -13.34 23.01
CA ARG A 68 68.32 -12.78 24.09
C ARG A 68 67.60 -11.51 23.63
N ILE A 69 68.29 -10.61 22.92
CA ILE A 69 67.68 -9.40 22.34
C ILE A 69 66.55 -9.76 21.39
N ARG A 70 66.75 -10.76 20.51
CA ARG A 70 65.70 -11.21 19.56
C ARG A 70 64.49 -11.85 20.26
N ARG A 71 64.69 -12.61 21.34
CA ARG A 71 63.58 -13.17 22.13
C ARG A 71 62.78 -12.07 22.81
N VAL A 72 63.45 -11.10 23.44
CA VAL A 72 62.81 -9.95 24.07
C VAL A 72 62.03 -9.12 23.04
N SER A 73 62.60 -8.89 21.85
CA SER A 73 61.89 -8.11 20.82
C SER A 73 60.67 -8.83 20.25
N LEU A 74 60.72 -10.16 20.07
CA LEU A 74 59.56 -10.96 19.67
C LEU A 74 58.48 -11.00 20.76
N ALA A 75 58.87 -11.13 22.04
CA ALA A 75 57.94 -11.07 23.16
C ALA A 75 57.23 -9.71 23.25
N ALA A 76 57.99 -8.61 23.15
CA ALA A 76 57.42 -7.26 23.13
C ALA A 76 56.45 -7.05 21.94
N ARG A 77 56.76 -7.62 20.76
CA ARG A 77 55.86 -7.58 19.61
C ARG A 77 54.58 -8.37 19.84
N LEU A 78 54.68 -9.53 20.50
CA LEU A 78 53.52 -10.33 20.85
C LEU A 78 52.61 -9.59 21.84
N ASP A 79 53.18 -8.93 22.84
CA ASP A 79 52.43 -8.12 23.80
C ASP A 79 51.71 -6.95 23.13
N ALA A 80 52.38 -6.26 22.20
CA ALA A 80 51.78 -5.21 21.39
C ALA A 80 50.58 -5.72 20.56
N LEU A 81 50.72 -6.87 19.90
CA LEU A 81 49.63 -7.48 19.12
C LEU A 81 48.47 -7.96 20.01
N ASN A 82 48.75 -8.43 21.23
CA ASN A 82 47.72 -8.77 22.20
C ASN A 82 46.92 -7.54 22.65
N ALA A 83 47.59 -6.41 22.88
CA ALA A 83 46.94 -5.15 23.21
C ALA A 83 46.08 -4.64 22.05
N GLU A 84 46.60 -4.66 20.81
CA GLU A 84 45.85 -4.30 19.61
C GLU A 84 44.61 -5.19 19.42
N ALA A 85 44.74 -6.50 19.64
CA ALA A 85 43.61 -7.42 19.57
C ALA A 85 42.51 -7.13 20.62
N GLY A 86 42.91 -6.73 21.83
CA GLY A 86 41.97 -6.30 22.87
C GLY A 86 41.19 -5.05 22.44
N GLU A 87 41.89 -4.08 21.86
CA GLU A 87 41.29 -2.85 21.37
C GLU A 87 40.35 -3.11 20.18
N VAL A 88 40.75 -3.92 19.20
CA VAL A 88 39.88 -4.30 18.08
C VAL A 88 38.60 -4.97 18.57
N ARG A 89 38.68 -5.87 19.56
CA ARG A 89 37.47 -6.50 20.14
C ARG A 89 36.57 -5.49 20.85
N ARG A 90 37.16 -4.52 21.56
CA ARG A 90 36.41 -3.45 22.21
C ARG A 90 35.65 -2.60 21.18
N LEU A 91 36.32 -2.26 20.07
CA LEU A 91 35.70 -1.53 18.96
C LEU A 91 34.60 -2.35 18.28
N GLN A 92 34.83 -3.64 18.01
CA GLN A 92 33.80 -4.54 17.48
C GLN A 92 32.56 -4.60 18.40
N GLY A 93 32.74 -4.69 19.72
CA GLY A 93 31.60 -4.65 20.64
C GLY A 93 30.82 -3.33 20.60
N LEU A 94 31.49 -2.20 20.30
CA LEU A 94 30.80 -0.93 20.07
C LEU A 94 30.08 -0.92 18.72
N GLU A 95 30.65 -1.49 17.66
CA GLU A 95 29.99 -1.67 16.37
C GLU A 95 28.72 -2.53 16.50
N ASP A 96 28.83 -3.67 17.17
CA ASP A 96 27.74 -4.60 17.44
C ASP A 96 26.64 -3.92 18.26
N GLY A 97 26.99 -3.23 19.35
CA GLY A 97 26.01 -2.49 20.16
C GLY A 97 25.34 -1.33 19.41
N ASN A 98 26.04 -0.71 18.46
CA ASN A 98 25.44 0.29 17.57
C ASN A 98 24.48 -0.36 16.57
N ALA A 99 24.82 -1.53 16.02
CA ALA A 99 23.93 -2.29 15.14
C ALA A 99 22.66 -2.73 15.88
N GLU A 100 22.79 -3.30 17.09
CA GLU A 100 21.66 -3.69 17.94
C GLU A 100 20.72 -2.51 18.25
N ARG A 101 21.27 -1.32 18.54
CA ARG A 101 20.45 -0.12 18.78
C ARG A 101 19.70 0.36 17.54
N ARG A 102 20.32 0.28 16.36
CA ARG A 102 19.63 0.58 15.10
C ARG A 102 18.50 -0.42 14.85
N ASP A 103 18.75 -1.71 15.05
CA ASP A 103 17.76 -2.77 14.84
C ASP A 103 16.59 -2.66 15.82
N ALA A 104 16.87 -2.40 17.10
CA ALA A 104 15.83 -2.17 18.11
C ALA A 104 14.93 -0.97 17.78
N THR A 105 15.49 0.09 17.18
CA THR A 105 14.73 1.29 16.78
C THR A 105 13.94 1.07 15.48
N ARG A 106 14.37 0.13 14.64
CA ARG A 106 13.69 -0.24 13.40
C ARG A 106 12.36 -0.94 13.69
N SER A 107 12.32 -1.80 14.70
CA SER A 107 11.09 -2.43 15.17
C SER A 107 10.11 -1.41 15.74
N ASP A 108 8.82 -1.50 15.39
CA ASP A 108 7.80 -0.63 15.99
C ASP A 108 7.65 -1.00 17.50
N PRO A 109 7.83 -0.05 18.43
CA PRO A 109 7.73 -0.32 19.86
C PRO A 109 6.35 -0.85 20.28
N VAL A 110 5.29 -0.52 19.53
CA VAL A 110 3.94 -1.00 19.80
C VAL A 110 3.80 -2.47 19.41
N THR A 111 4.23 -2.85 18.20
CA THR A 111 4.21 -4.26 17.77
C THR A 111 5.17 -5.12 18.60
N ALA A 112 6.33 -4.60 19.00
CA ALA A 112 7.24 -5.30 19.90
C ALA A 112 6.62 -5.57 21.28
N ARG A 113 5.91 -4.60 21.87
CA ARG A 113 5.21 -4.81 23.16
C ARG A 113 4.02 -5.75 23.03
N LEU A 114 3.25 -5.64 21.95
CA LEU A 114 2.17 -6.57 21.66
C LEU A 114 2.68 -7.99 21.41
N ALA A 115 3.84 -8.16 20.78
CA ALA A 115 4.49 -9.46 20.57
C ALA A 115 4.80 -10.15 21.90
N ILE A 116 5.35 -9.40 22.86
CA ILE A 116 5.67 -9.90 24.21
C ILE A 116 4.39 -10.27 24.96
N LEU A 117 3.36 -9.42 24.92
CA LEU A 117 2.08 -9.65 25.62
C LEU A 117 1.31 -10.83 25.03
N CYS A 118 1.32 -11.01 23.71
CA CYS A 118 0.62 -12.09 23.04
C CYS A 118 1.43 -13.39 22.95
N GLY A 119 2.73 -13.38 23.26
CA GLY A 119 3.62 -14.54 23.10
C GLY A 119 3.84 -14.94 21.64
N VAL A 120 3.68 -14.00 20.70
CA VAL A 120 3.73 -14.22 19.25
C VAL A 120 4.88 -13.40 18.65
N THR A 121 5.56 -13.91 17.61
CA THR A 121 6.66 -13.18 16.96
C THR A 121 6.16 -11.89 16.28
N SER A 122 6.98 -10.83 16.26
CA SER A 122 6.62 -9.54 15.64
C SER A 122 6.18 -9.71 14.18
N SER A 123 6.88 -10.55 13.41
CA SER A 123 6.54 -10.82 12.01
C SER A 123 5.15 -11.42 11.82
N LYS A 124 4.68 -12.23 12.78
CA LYS A 124 3.32 -12.79 12.74
C LYS A 124 2.29 -11.71 13.05
N LEU A 125 2.55 -10.83 14.02
CA LEU A 125 1.66 -9.72 14.33
C LEU A 125 1.53 -8.74 13.16
N ASP A 126 2.64 -8.42 12.48
CA ASP A 126 2.61 -7.56 11.30
C ASP A 126 1.79 -8.20 10.16
N LEU A 127 1.92 -9.51 9.98
CA LEU A 127 1.11 -10.26 9.01
C LEU A 127 -0.38 -10.26 9.39
N PHE A 128 -0.72 -10.51 10.66
CA PHE A 128 -2.09 -10.47 11.15
C PHE A 128 -2.71 -9.07 11.02
N ALA A 129 -1.95 -8.02 11.36
CA ALA A 129 -2.38 -6.64 11.21
C ALA A 129 -2.63 -6.30 9.74
N GLY A 130 -1.71 -6.68 8.84
CA GLY A 130 -1.87 -6.51 7.40
C GLY A 130 -3.08 -7.26 6.84
N LEU A 131 -3.30 -8.51 7.29
CA LEU A 131 -4.45 -9.32 6.89
C LEU A 131 -5.77 -8.72 7.39
N ALA A 132 -5.82 -8.26 8.65
CA ALA A 132 -7.00 -7.62 9.22
C ALA A 132 -7.35 -6.33 8.46
N PHE A 133 -6.36 -5.51 8.14
CA PHE A 133 -6.57 -4.28 7.37
C PHE A 133 -7.06 -4.57 5.94
N ALA A 134 -6.47 -5.59 5.29
CA ALA A 134 -6.93 -6.05 3.98
C ALA A 134 -8.39 -6.56 4.02
N ALA A 135 -8.77 -7.31 5.06
CA ALA A 135 -10.14 -7.78 5.25
C ALA A 135 -11.13 -6.62 5.43
N VAL A 136 -10.74 -5.57 6.19
CA VAL A 136 -11.57 -4.37 6.37
C VAL A 136 -11.76 -3.64 5.03
N LEU A 137 -10.70 -3.41 4.26
CA LEU A 137 -10.79 -2.72 2.97
C LEU A 137 -11.63 -3.51 1.96
N GLU A 138 -11.47 -4.82 1.91
CA GLU A 138 -12.29 -5.68 1.05
C GLU A 138 -13.75 -5.65 1.48
N GLY A 139 -14.03 -5.69 2.79
CA GLY A 139 -15.38 -5.58 3.33
C GLY A 139 -16.04 -4.25 2.98
N VAL A 140 -15.31 -3.13 3.11
CA VAL A 140 -15.78 -1.79 2.71
C VAL A 140 -16.06 -1.76 1.20
N SER A 141 -15.16 -2.27 0.37
CA SER A 141 -15.35 -2.37 -1.08
C SER A 141 -16.61 -3.16 -1.45
N CYS A 142 -16.81 -4.32 -0.81
CA CYS A 142 -18.01 -5.14 -0.99
C CYS A 142 -19.28 -4.37 -0.60
N LEU A 143 -19.28 -3.68 0.55
CA LEU A 143 -20.41 -2.87 1.00
C LEU A 143 -20.74 -1.74 0.02
N LEU A 144 -19.72 -1.03 -0.47
CA LEU A 144 -19.92 0.01 -1.48
C LEU A 144 -20.53 -0.57 -2.76
N TRP A 145 -20.06 -1.75 -3.20
CA TRP A 145 -20.66 -2.43 -4.34
C TRP A 145 -22.10 -2.88 -4.09
N CYS A 146 -22.41 -3.41 -2.90
CA CYS A 146 -23.79 -3.75 -2.53
C CYS A 146 -24.70 -2.53 -2.54
N ILE A 147 -24.25 -1.38 -2.02
CA ILE A 147 -25.02 -0.12 -2.05
C ILE A 147 -25.17 0.40 -3.49
N ALA A 148 -24.13 0.30 -4.32
CA ALA A 148 -24.19 0.73 -5.72
C ALA A 148 -25.14 -0.13 -6.57
N LEU A 149 -25.24 -1.43 -6.24
CA LEU A 149 -26.13 -2.38 -6.90
C LEU A 149 -27.53 -2.44 -6.27
N LEU A 150 -27.76 -1.71 -5.17
CA LEU A 150 -29.11 -1.61 -4.61
C LEU A 150 -30.00 -1.01 -5.70
N PRO A 151 -31.03 -1.72 -6.16
CA PRO A 151 -31.94 -1.17 -7.14
C PRO A 151 -32.58 0.05 -6.48
N ILE A 152 -32.27 1.24 -7.00
CA ILE A 152 -33.11 2.41 -6.75
C ILE A 152 -34.48 1.94 -7.21
N ALA A 153 -35.37 1.69 -6.25
CA ALA A 153 -36.77 1.44 -6.50
C ALA A 153 -37.31 2.69 -7.16
N GLN A 154 -37.11 2.78 -8.48
CA GLN A 154 -37.95 3.56 -9.34
C GLN A 154 -39.32 2.94 -9.09
N THR A 155 -40.14 3.64 -8.30
CA THR A 155 -41.58 3.49 -8.33
C THR A 155 -42.02 3.85 -9.74
N ALA A 156 -41.78 2.92 -10.67
CA ALA A 156 -42.44 2.88 -11.95
C ALA A 156 -43.90 2.59 -11.63
N PRO A 157 -44.84 3.47 -12.01
CA PRO A 157 -46.23 3.11 -11.99
C PRO A 157 -46.41 2.00 -13.03
N VAL A 158 -46.68 0.80 -12.52
CA VAL A 158 -47.35 -0.34 -13.17
C VAL A 158 -47.45 -0.22 -14.69
N ALA A 159 -46.48 -0.82 -15.40
CA ALA A 159 -46.65 -1.20 -16.79
C ALA A 159 -47.38 -2.55 -16.82
N ALA A 160 -48.72 -2.49 -16.91
CA ALA A 160 -49.52 -3.62 -17.34
C ALA A 160 -49.70 -3.53 -18.87
N GLY A 161 -49.23 -4.57 -19.56
CA GLY A 161 -49.62 -4.95 -20.93
C GLY A 161 -48.77 -4.35 -22.06
N ASN A 162 -48.39 -5.06 -23.12
CA ASN A 162 -48.70 -6.42 -23.55
C ASN A 162 -47.59 -6.89 -24.50
N GLU A 163 -47.13 -8.13 -24.31
CA GLU A 163 -46.54 -8.96 -25.36
C GLU A 163 -47.63 -9.92 -25.81
N ALA A 164 -48.21 -9.71 -27.00
CA ALA A 164 -49.12 -10.69 -27.61
C ALA A 164 -49.10 -10.58 -29.13
N VAL A 165 -48.79 -11.72 -29.72
CA VAL A 165 -48.76 -12.12 -31.13
C VAL A 165 -50.10 -11.83 -31.84
N VAL A 166 -49.98 -11.46 -33.12
CA VAL A 166 -51.03 -11.24 -34.12
C VAL A 166 -51.95 -12.45 -34.31
N LEU A 167 -53.27 -12.27 -34.13
CA LEU A 167 -54.32 -13.00 -34.86
C LEU A 167 -55.70 -12.27 -34.81
N VAL A 168 -56.11 -11.68 -35.94
CA VAL A 168 -57.46 -11.47 -36.53
C VAL A 168 -58.68 -11.12 -35.61
N THR A 169 -59.11 -9.83 -35.65
CA THR A 169 -60.47 -9.17 -35.74
C THR A 169 -61.66 -9.58 -34.81
N PRO A 170 -62.67 -8.73 -34.43
CA PRO A 170 -62.84 -7.25 -34.34
C PRO A 170 -63.19 -6.69 -32.92
N ASP A 171 -63.06 -5.35 -32.78
CA ASP A 171 -63.41 -4.37 -31.70
C ASP A 171 -64.86 -4.40 -31.12
N PRO A 172 -65.28 -3.63 -30.04
CA PRO A 172 -64.86 -2.26 -29.64
C PRO A 172 -64.85 -1.95 -28.09
N PRO A 173 -64.82 -0.68 -27.59
CA PRO A 173 -63.61 0.12 -27.33
C PRO A 173 -63.53 0.77 -25.91
N LEU A 174 -62.34 0.90 -25.31
CA LEU A 174 -62.12 1.77 -24.12
C LEU A 174 -60.80 2.57 -24.09
N SER A 175 -60.05 2.65 -25.21
CA SER A 175 -58.74 3.35 -25.26
C SER A 175 -58.75 4.73 -25.94
N ALA A 176 -59.92 5.32 -26.20
CA ALA A 176 -60.02 6.54 -27.01
C ALA A 176 -59.83 7.88 -26.24
N LEU A 177 -59.71 7.88 -24.90
CA LEU A 177 -59.62 9.14 -24.13
C LEU A 177 -58.20 9.65 -23.88
N SER A 178 -57.19 8.79 -23.78
CA SER A 178 -55.82 9.23 -23.44
C SER A 178 -55.00 9.69 -24.65
N VAL A 179 -55.33 9.21 -25.85
CA VAL A 179 -54.65 9.61 -27.09
C VAL A 179 -55.07 11.02 -27.51
N THR A 180 -56.34 11.37 -27.32
CA THR A 180 -56.90 12.67 -27.75
C THR A 180 -56.34 13.84 -26.95
N GLU A 181 -56.18 13.72 -25.63
CA GLU A 181 -55.59 14.78 -24.81
C GLU A 181 -54.12 15.06 -25.20
N GLN A 182 -53.32 14.01 -25.41
CA GLN A 182 -51.91 14.17 -25.76
C GLN A 182 -51.73 14.73 -27.17
N GLU A 183 -52.58 14.34 -28.12
CA GLU A 183 -52.59 14.88 -29.49
C GLU A 183 -53.05 16.35 -29.52
N THR A 184 -53.99 16.75 -28.64
CA THR A 184 -54.37 18.16 -28.47
C THR A 184 -53.26 19.01 -27.84
N GLU A 185 -52.51 18.47 -26.86
CA GLU A 185 -51.35 19.18 -26.27
C GLU A 185 -50.23 19.42 -27.32
N VAL A 186 -49.95 18.42 -28.16
CA VAL A 186 -48.89 18.52 -29.19
C VAL A 186 -49.28 19.51 -30.30
N THR A 187 -50.54 19.49 -30.75
CA THR A 187 -51.04 20.40 -31.80
C THR A 187 -51.19 21.85 -31.31
N GLN A 188 -51.49 22.06 -30.04
CA GLN A 188 -51.48 23.38 -29.42
C GLN A 188 -50.04 23.91 -29.28
N LEU A 189 -49.12 23.10 -28.76
CA LEU A 189 -47.72 23.48 -28.60
C LEU A 189 -47.04 23.78 -29.95
N ALA A 190 -47.36 23.04 -31.02
CA ALA A 190 -46.85 23.32 -32.36
C ALA A 190 -47.32 24.68 -32.89
N ARG A 191 -48.58 25.07 -32.64
CA ARG A 191 -49.13 26.39 -33.00
C ARG A 191 -48.47 27.52 -32.22
N ASP A 192 -48.23 27.34 -30.92
CA ASP A 192 -47.61 28.37 -30.07
C ASP A 192 -46.12 28.57 -30.39
N ILE A 193 -45.43 27.53 -30.87
CA ILE A 193 -44.07 27.63 -31.43
C ILE A 193 -44.10 28.38 -32.77
N ALA A 194 -45.05 28.09 -33.66
CA ALA A 194 -45.20 28.78 -34.94
C ALA A 194 -45.58 30.27 -34.76
N ALA A 195 -46.36 30.59 -33.73
CA ALA A 195 -46.69 31.95 -33.33
C ALA A 195 -45.53 32.69 -32.61
N GLY A 196 -44.39 32.02 -32.36
CA GLY A 196 -43.20 32.60 -31.73
C GLY A 196 -43.29 32.77 -30.21
N LEU A 197 -44.34 32.25 -29.57
CA LEU A 197 -44.58 32.37 -28.12
C LEU A 197 -43.68 31.41 -27.31
N VAL A 198 -43.27 30.30 -27.91
CA VAL A 198 -42.42 29.29 -27.27
C VAL A 198 -41.17 29.02 -28.11
N ARG A 199 -39.98 29.14 -27.51
CA ARG A 199 -38.74 28.73 -28.18
C ARG A 199 -38.72 27.21 -28.34
N PRO A 200 -38.41 26.64 -29.54
CA PRO A 200 -38.42 25.20 -29.83
C PRO A 200 -37.20 24.47 -29.22
N THR A 201 -36.98 24.69 -27.93
CA THR A 201 -35.91 24.13 -27.12
C THR A 201 -36.54 23.44 -25.92
N VAL A 202 -35.88 22.39 -25.41
CA VAL A 202 -36.39 21.62 -24.25
C VAL A 202 -36.63 22.53 -23.05
N SER A 203 -35.77 23.54 -22.83
CA SER A 203 -35.91 24.51 -21.73
C SER A 203 -37.09 25.47 -21.93
N GLY A 204 -37.39 25.86 -23.17
CA GLY A 204 -38.55 26.71 -23.50
C GLY A 204 -39.88 26.00 -23.28
N ILE A 205 -40.00 24.77 -23.81
CA ILE A 205 -41.21 23.92 -23.65
C ILE A 205 -41.44 23.60 -22.17
N ARG A 206 -40.36 23.32 -21.42
CA ARG A 206 -40.43 23.05 -19.98
C ARG A 206 -41.00 24.23 -19.19
N ARG A 207 -40.56 25.46 -19.47
CA ARG A 207 -41.07 26.67 -18.79
C ARG A 207 -42.51 26.98 -19.16
N TYR A 208 -42.89 26.73 -20.41
CA TYR A 208 -44.24 27.01 -20.91
C TYR A 208 -45.29 26.05 -20.32
N LEU A 209 -44.98 24.74 -20.26
CA LEU A 209 -45.90 23.71 -19.78
C LEU A 209 -45.65 23.27 -18.33
N SER A 210 -44.68 23.89 -17.64
CA SER A 210 -44.22 23.51 -16.28
C SER A 210 -43.99 22.00 -16.09
N CYS A 211 -43.44 21.34 -17.11
CA CYS A 211 -43.30 19.88 -17.15
C CYS A 211 -41.88 19.40 -16.80
N SER A 212 -41.67 18.08 -16.75
CA SER A 212 -40.33 17.50 -16.52
C SER A 212 -39.47 17.59 -17.78
N GLN A 213 -38.14 17.53 -17.63
CA GLN A 213 -37.21 17.55 -18.77
C GLN A 213 -37.49 16.39 -19.76
N ALA A 214 -37.85 15.21 -19.24
CA ALA A 214 -38.18 14.05 -20.05
C ALA A 214 -39.45 14.28 -20.88
N LYS A 215 -40.52 14.84 -20.29
CA LYS A 215 -41.76 15.18 -21.03
C LYS A 215 -41.49 16.25 -22.10
N ALA A 216 -40.73 17.30 -21.79
CA ALA A 216 -40.37 18.35 -22.76
C ALA A 216 -39.51 17.82 -23.92
N ALA A 217 -38.61 16.85 -23.66
CA ALA A 217 -37.81 16.22 -24.71
C ALA A 217 -38.64 15.30 -25.61
N ALA A 218 -39.59 14.54 -25.04
CA ALA A 218 -40.51 13.70 -25.79
C ALA A 218 -41.43 14.55 -26.70
N LEU A 219 -42.03 15.61 -26.17
CA LEU A 219 -42.87 16.55 -26.93
C LEU A 219 -42.10 17.21 -28.08
N ARG A 220 -40.85 17.63 -27.84
CA ARG A 220 -39.98 18.17 -28.90
C ARG A 220 -39.74 17.15 -30.02
N ARG A 221 -39.54 15.88 -29.69
CA ARG A 221 -39.35 14.81 -30.70
C ARG A 221 -40.65 14.56 -31.48
N GLN A 222 -41.79 14.56 -30.81
CA GLN A 222 -43.09 14.40 -31.46
C GLN A 222 -43.37 15.53 -32.46
N ILE A 223 -43.11 16.79 -32.08
CA ILE A 223 -43.27 17.94 -32.98
C ILE A 223 -42.37 17.83 -34.21
N VAL A 224 -41.10 17.44 -34.02
CA VAL A 224 -40.16 17.26 -35.14
C VAL A 224 -40.61 16.14 -36.08
N ASN A 225 -41.14 15.05 -35.53
CA ASN A 225 -41.63 13.92 -36.32
C ASN A 225 -42.95 14.22 -37.04
N SER A 226 -43.80 15.11 -36.51
CA SER A 226 -45.06 15.52 -37.14
C SER A 226 -44.90 16.68 -38.14
N SER A 227 -43.72 17.30 -38.19
CA SER A 227 -43.40 18.40 -39.12
C SER A 227 -42.69 17.95 -40.41
N LEU A 228 -42.57 16.64 -40.61
CA LEU A 228 -42.13 15.96 -41.84
C LEU A 228 -43.35 15.37 -42.56
#